data_AF-A0A958G249-F1
#
_entry.id   AF-A0A958G249-F1
#
_cell.length_a   1.000
_cell.length_b   1.000
_cell.length_c   1.000
_cell.angle_alpha   90.00
_cell.angle_beta   90.00
_cell.angle_gamma   90.00
#
_symmetry.space_group_name_H-M   'P 1'
#
loop_
_entity.id
_entity.type
_entity.pdbx_description
1 polymer ?
#
loop_
_entity_poly.entity_id
_entity_poly.type
_entity_poly.pdbx_seq_one_letter_code
_entity_poly.pdbx_strand_id
1 'polypeptide(L)'
;MWAIGIAVFMLTHLLPAQEALSEHLAALQPFVGKTYKGELSMPGQEKPATDVSRWERALNGQAVRILHSLNDGEYGGETIIYWDKAKESLIFYYFTTAGFYTTGTITMEENKMISHEFVTGNQNGITEVKSIGEILPDGTMRGTTQYLKNGEWVDGHQATYVEDSNAEVVFK
;
A
#
# COMPACT_ATOMS: atom_id res chain seq x y z
N MET A 1 19.16 2.13 65.20
CA MET A 1 19.19 2.67 63.83
C MET A 1 18.44 1.69 62.94
N TRP A 2 17.28 2.08 62.41
CA TRP A 2 16.49 1.25 61.48
C TRP A 2 16.60 1.88 60.09
N ALA A 3 17.11 1.12 59.12
CA ALA A 3 17.18 1.54 57.73
C ALA A 3 15.96 1.00 56.98
N ILE A 4 15.12 1.90 56.46
CA ILE A 4 13.99 1.57 55.59
C ILE A 4 14.55 1.49 54.17
N GLY A 5 14.57 0.29 53.60
CA GLY A 5 14.89 0.08 52.18
C GLY A 5 13.67 0.35 51.31
N ILE A 6 13.73 1.40 50.48
CA ILE A 6 12.74 1.66 49.44
C ILE A 6 13.07 0.78 48.24
N ALA A 7 12.21 -0.19 47.95
CA ALA A 7 12.27 -0.96 46.72
C ALA A 7 11.61 -0.14 45.59
N VAL A 8 12.42 0.31 44.64
CA VAL A 8 11.94 0.95 43.41
C VAL A 8 11.58 -0.16 42.41
N PHE A 9 10.29 -0.34 42.13
CA PHE A 9 9.85 -1.17 41.01
C PHE A 9 9.96 -0.37 39.72
N MET A 10 10.91 -0.72 38.85
CA MET A 10 10.93 -0.24 37.47
C MET A 10 9.83 -0.97 36.69
N LEU A 11 8.80 -0.22 36.27
CA LEU A 11 7.80 -0.69 35.33
C LEU A 11 8.40 -0.64 33.91
N THR A 12 8.93 -1.77 33.43
CA THR A 12 9.31 -1.89 32.01
C THR A 12 8.04 -1.89 31.17
N HIS A 13 7.80 -0.76 30.49
CA HIS A 13 6.76 -0.66 29.47
C HIS A 13 7.23 -1.47 28.26
N LEU A 14 6.84 -2.73 28.19
CA LEU A 14 6.92 -3.50 26.96
C LEU A 14 6.01 -2.79 25.95
N LEU A 15 6.62 -2.12 24.97
CA LEU A 15 5.89 -1.72 23.77
C LEU A 15 5.21 -2.99 23.23
N PRO A 16 3.90 -2.96 22.94
CA PRO A 16 3.24 -4.12 22.38
C PRO A 16 3.98 -4.52 21.11
N ALA A 17 4.45 -5.78 21.06
CA ALA A 17 5.02 -6.33 19.85
C ALA A 17 3.97 -6.16 18.75
N GLN A 18 4.31 -5.45 17.68
CA GLN A 18 3.40 -5.32 16.55
C GLN A 18 3.06 -6.74 16.08
N GLU A 19 1.77 -7.08 16.11
CA GLU A 19 1.35 -8.44 15.77
C GLU A 19 1.78 -8.77 14.33
N ALA A 20 2.54 -9.85 14.18
CA ALA A 20 3.12 -10.22 12.91
C ALA A 20 2.05 -10.58 11.86
N LEU A 21 2.41 -10.37 10.60
CA LEU A 21 1.70 -10.96 9.46
C LEU A 21 2.00 -12.47 9.38
N SER A 22 1.15 -13.20 8.66
CA SER A 22 1.45 -14.59 8.29
C SER A 22 2.74 -14.68 7.46
N GLU A 23 3.38 -15.85 7.46
CA GLU A 23 4.65 -16.07 6.77
C GLU A 23 4.60 -15.72 5.27
N HIS A 24 3.46 -16.01 4.61
CA HIS A 24 3.26 -15.69 3.21
C HIS A 24 3.18 -14.18 2.91
N LEU A 25 2.88 -13.37 3.93
CA LEU A 25 2.81 -11.91 3.83
C LEU A 25 4.05 -11.23 4.44
N ALA A 26 5.07 -11.97 4.87
CA ALA A 26 6.22 -11.43 5.59
C ALA A 26 6.94 -10.31 4.82
N ALA A 27 6.99 -10.40 3.49
CA ALA A 27 7.58 -9.37 2.63
C ALA A 27 6.86 -8.00 2.72
N LEU A 28 5.60 -7.98 3.17
CA LEU A 28 4.82 -6.74 3.35
C LEU A 28 4.96 -6.15 4.75
N GLN A 29 5.56 -6.88 5.69
CA GLN A 29 5.72 -6.45 7.08
C GLN A 29 6.36 -5.06 7.23
N PRO A 30 7.37 -4.66 6.43
CA PRO A 30 8.00 -3.34 6.55
C PRO A 30 7.06 -2.15 6.27
N PHE A 31 5.95 -2.37 5.55
CA PHE A 31 5.00 -1.30 5.21
C PHE A 31 3.88 -1.18 6.25
N VAL A 32 3.54 -2.26 6.95
CA VAL A 32 2.36 -2.30 7.81
C VAL A 32 2.50 -1.37 9.02
N GLY A 33 1.47 -0.57 9.25
CA GLY A 33 1.43 0.43 10.29
C GLY A 33 1.96 1.79 9.85
N LYS A 34 2.34 1.95 8.58
CA LYS A 34 2.87 3.20 8.02
C LYS A 34 1.87 3.89 7.11
N THR A 35 2.08 5.19 6.98
CA THR A 35 1.38 6.04 6.02
C THR A 35 2.40 6.61 5.06
N TYR A 36 2.09 6.57 3.78
CA TYR A 36 2.93 7.10 2.72
C TYR A 36 2.18 8.20 1.98
N LYS A 37 2.88 9.29 1.69
CA LYS A 37 2.39 10.38 0.86
C LYS A 37 3.25 10.46 -0.38
N GLY A 38 2.63 10.61 -1.54
CA GLY A 38 3.35 10.71 -2.81
C GLY A 38 2.71 11.65 -3.80
N GLU A 39 3.52 12.03 -4.78
CA GLU A 39 3.09 12.83 -5.92
C GLU A 39 2.93 11.91 -7.14
N LEU A 40 1.73 11.86 -7.70
CA LEU A 40 1.38 11.09 -8.88
C LEU A 40 1.42 12.01 -10.09
N SER A 41 2.34 11.73 -11.00
CA SER A 41 2.43 12.38 -12.30
C SER A 41 1.88 11.46 -13.38
N MET A 42 1.29 12.03 -14.42
CA MET A 42 0.86 11.32 -15.62
C MET A 42 1.35 12.07 -16.85
N PRO A 43 1.67 11.38 -17.96
CA PRO A 43 1.90 12.05 -19.23
C PRO A 43 0.74 13.00 -19.60
N GLY A 44 1.07 14.26 -19.86
CA GLY A 44 0.10 15.30 -20.24
C GLY A 44 -0.65 15.98 -19.08
N GLN A 45 -0.38 15.61 -17.83
CA GLN A 45 -0.97 16.26 -16.66
C GLN A 45 -0.13 17.48 -16.23
N GLU A 46 -0.77 18.64 -16.07
CA GLU A 46 -0.07 19.89 -15.73
C GLU A 46 0.45 19.93 -14.28
N LYS A 47 -0.29 19.33 -13.34
CA LYS A 47 0.06 19.32 -11.91
C LYS A 47 -0.10 17.92 -11.34
N PRO A 48 0.88 17.40 -10.59
CA PRO A 48 0.76 16.07 -9.99
C PRO A 48 -0.42 16.02 -9.02
N ALA A 49 -1.06 14.86 -8.94
CA ALA A 49 -2.02 14.56 -7.88
C ALA A 49 -1.26 14.17 -6.60
N THR A 50 -1.83 14.44 -5.45
CA THR A 50 -1.30 13.94 -4.17
C THR A 50 -2.03 12.64 -3.83
N ASP A 51 -1.31 11.56 -3.59
CA ASP A 51 -1.86 10.31 -3.03
C ASP A 51 -1.37 10.13 -1.60
N VAL A 52 -2.27 9.69 -0.73
CA VAL A 52 -1.96 9.23 0.62
C VAL A 52 -2.43 7.79 0.73
N SER A 53 -1.53 6.90 1.14
CA SER A 53 -1.82 5.49 1.38
C SER A 53 -1.52 5.08 2.81
N ARG A 54 -2.46 4.37 3.44
CA ARG A 54 -2.32 3.83 4.81
C ARG A 54 -2.29 2.32 4.76
N TRP A 55 -1.20 1.71 5.23
CA TRP A 55 -0.99 0.27 5.21
C TRP A 55 -1.29 -0.33 6.59
N GLU A 56 -2.16 -1.32 6.64
CA GLU A 56 -2.69 -1.85 7.88
C GLU A 56 -2.73 -3.37 7.90
N ARG A 57 -2.56 -3.93 9.09
CA ARG A 57 -2.81 -5.33 9.33
C ARG A 57 -4.31 -5.58 9.30
N ALA A 58 -4.74 -6.58 8.53
CA ALA A 58 -6.14 -6.98 8.45
C ALA A 58 -6.27 -8.49 8.73
N LEU A 59 -7.49 -8.91 9.11
CA LEU A 59 -7.87 -10.32 9.29
C LEU A 59 -6.87 -11.11 10.16
N ASN A 60 -6.46 -10.53 11.30
CA ASN A 60 -5.48 -11.13 12.20
C ASN A 60 -4.14 -11.51 11.51
N GLY A 61 -3.67 -10.67 10.59
CA GLY A 61 -2.39 -10.87 9.89
C GLY A 61 -2.48 -11.83 8.71
N GLN A 62 -3.70 -12.24 8.34
CA GLN A 62 -3.95 -13.02 7.11
C GLN A 62 -4.17 -12.14 5.89
N ALA A 63 -4.26 -10.82 6.08
CA ALA A 63 -4.31 -9.85 4.99
C ALA A 63 -3.59 -8.55 5.37
N VAL A 64 -3.24 -7.79 4.34
CA VAL A 64 -2.84 -6.38 4.45
C VAL A 64 -3.93 -5.54 3.78
N ARG A 65 -4.41 -4.54 4.49
CA ARG A 65 -5.32 -3.52 3.96
C ARG A 65 -4.52 -2.28 3.59
N ILE A 66 -4.82 -1.69 2.45
CA ILE A 66 -4.27 -0.40 2.05
C ILE A 66 -5.44 0.53 1.72
N LEU A 67 -5.56 1.63 2.46
CA LEU A 67 -6.50 2.69 2.14
C LEU A 67 -5.78 3.74 1.30
N HIS A 68 -6.40 4.24 0.23
CA HIS A 68 -5.87 5.27 -0.65
C HIS A 68 -6.82 6.46 -0.75
N SER A 69 -6.27 7.67 -0.75
CA SER A 69 -7.01 8.88 -1.13
C SER A 69 -6.15 9.80 -1.96
N LEU A 70 -6.68 10.21 -3.11
CA LEU A 70 -6.11 11.21 -3.99
C LEU A 70 -6.74 12.56 -3.70
N ASN A 71 -5.92 13.61 -3.69
CA ASN A 71 -6.30 15.01 -3.56
C ASN A 71 -7.33 15.25 -2.44
N ASP A 72 -6.99 14.85 -1.21
CA ASP A 72 -7.86 15.00 -0.04
C ASP A 72 -9.25 14.35 -0.22
N GLY A 73 -9.30 13.19 -0.88
CA GLY A 73 -10.52 12.38 -1.03
C GLY A 73 -11.38 12.70 -2.24
N GLU A 74 -10.86 13.40 -3.26
CA GLU A 74 -11.53 13.53 -4.57
C GLU A 74 -11.73 12.16 -5.24
N TYR A 75 -10.76 11.27 -5.05
CA TYR A 75 -10.82 9.88 -5.46
C TYR A 75 -10.17 9.04 -4.36
N GLY A 76 -10.61 7.80 -4.19
CA GLY A 76 -9.99 6.90 -3.24
C GLY A 76 -10.29 5.46 -3.53
N GLY A 77 -9.77 4.60 -2.68
CA GLY A 77 -10.11 3.20 -2.70
C GLY A 77 -9.47 2.41 -1.58
N GLU A 78 -9.81 1.14 -1.55
CA GLU A 78 -9.35 0.18 -0.55
C GLU A 78 -8.83 -1.07 -1.25
N THR A 79 -7.60 -1.44 -0.94
CA THR A 79 -6.94 -2.66 -1.39
C THR A 79 -6.89 -3.66 -0.25
N ILE A 80 -7.27 -4.90 -0.50
CA ILE A 80 -7.02 -6.03 0.40
C ILE A 80 -6.08 -7.01 -0.31
N ILE A 81 -4.88 -7.17 0.24
CA ILE A 81 -3.88 -8.15 -0.20
C ILE A 81 -3.95 -9.37 0.71
N TYR A 82 -4.00 -10.57 0.13
CA TYR A 82 -3.95 -11.83 0.87
C TYR A 82 -3.24 -12.92 0.08
N TRP A 83 -2.86 -14.00 0.76
CA TRP A 83 -2.25 -15.17 0.12
C TRP A 83 -3.32 -16.13 -0.39
N ASP A 84 -3.30 -16.39 -1.71
CA ASP A 84 -4.12 -17.43 -2.32
C ASP A 84 -3.34 -18.75 -2.34
N LYS A 85 -3.81 -19.72 -1.56
CA LYS A 85 -3.17 -21.05 -1.45
C LYS A 85 -3.24 -21.86 -2.73
N ALA A 86 -4.28 -21.70 -3.55
CA ALA A 86 -4.44 -22.46 -4.78
C ALA A 86 -3.55 -21.90 -5.90
N LYS A 87 -3.31 -20.59 -5.89
CA LYS A 87 -2.44 -19.89 -6.85
C LYS A 87 -0.99 -19.79 -6.41
N GLU A 88 -0.70 -20.10 -5.14
CA GLU A 88 0.61 -19.89 -4.51
C GLU A 88 1.15 -18.47 -4.76
N SER A 89 0.29 -17.47 -4.57
CA SER A 89 0.62 -16.08 -4.90
C SER A 89 -0.08 -15.10 -3.97
N LEU A 90 0.54 -13.92 -3.79
CA LEU A 90 -0.15 -12.76 -3.24
C LEU A 90 -1.15 -12.28 -4.28
N ILE A 91 -2.40 -12.16 -3.88
CA ILE A 91 -3.44 -11.57 -4.72
C ILE A 91 -4.09 -10.42 -4.00
N PHE A 92 -4.71 -9.54 -4.77
CA PHE A 92 -5.43 -8.43 -4.19
C PHE A 92 -6.72 -8.12 -4.93
N TYR A 93 -7.61 -7.45 -4.20
CA TYR A 93 -8.74 -6.72 -4.71
C TYR A 93 -8.55 -5.26 -4.35
N TYR A 94 -8.75 -4.37 -5.32
CA TYR A 94 -8.78 -2.92 -5.12
C TYR A 94 -10.15 -2.41 -5.53
N PHE A 95 -10.87 -1.80 -4.59
CA PHE A 95 -12.19 -1.21 -4.81
C PHE A 95 -12.08 0.30 -4.80
N THR A 96 -12.75 0.98 -5.72
CA THR A 96 -12.59 2.43 -5.91
C THR A 96 -13.87 3.17 -5.58
N THR A 97 -13.74 4.42 -5.13
CA THR A 97 -14.90 5.31 -4.96
C THR A 97 -15.57 5.69 -6.27
N ALA A 98 -14.91 5.45 -7.41
CA ALA A 98 -15.45 5.62 -8.75
C ALA A 98 -16.31 4.44 -9.25
N GLY A 99 -16.53 3.42 -8.41
CA GLY A 99 -17.48 2.33 -8.71
C GLY A 99 -16.93 1.25 -9.65
N PHE A 100 -15.61 1.17 -9.82
CA PHE A 100 -14.94 0.07 -10.50
C PHE A 100 -14.01 -0.67 -9.53
N TYR A 101 -13.50 -1.82 -9.94
CA TYR A 101 -12.55 -2.57 -9.13
C TYR A 101 -11.47 -3.23 -9.98
N THR A 102 -10.39 -3.57 -9.32
CA THR A 102 -9.27 -4.27 -9.94
C THR A 102 -8.94 -5.51 -9.12
N THR A 103 -8.54 -6.59 -9.79
CA THR A 103 -7.93 -7.76 -9.14
C THR A 103 -6.58 -8.04 -9.74
N GLY A 104 -5.61 -8.46 -8.95
CA GLY A 104 -4.28 -8.75 -9.48
C GLY A 104 -3.47 -9.67 -8.61
N THR A 105 -2.28 -9.97 -9.10
CA THR A 105 -1.23 -10.70 -8.38
C THR A 105 -0.09 -9.75 -8.04
N ILE A 106 0.62 -10.02 -6.94
CA ILE A 106 1.83 -9.32 -6.53
C ILE A 106 2.99 -10.31 -6.44
N THR A 107 4.12 -9.94 -7.01
CA THR A 107 5.41 -10.61 -6.83
C THR A 107 6.34 -9.68 -6.09
N MET A 108 7.02 -10.20 -5.07
CA MET A 108 8.04 -9.48 -4.31
C MET A 108 9.42 -9.92 -4.79
N GLU A 109 10.26 -8.99 -5.23
CA GLU A 109 11.62 -9.24 -5.70
C GLU A 109 12.58 -8.26 -5.04
N GLU A 110 13.40 -8.72 -4.09
CA GLU A 110 14.35 -7.87 -3.33
C GLU A 110 13.71 -6.58 -2.79
N ASN A 111 13.90 -5.45 -3.48
CA ASN A 111 13.37 -4.12 -3.14
C ASN A 111 12.15 -3.72 -3.98
N LYS A 112 11.58 -4.63 -4.77
CA LYS A 112 10.49 -4.37 -5.72
C LYS A 112 9.22 -5.14 -5.38
N MET A 113 8.10 -4.46 -5.61
CA MET A 113 6.76 -5.00 -5.66
C MET A 113 6.27 -4.87 -7.09
N ILE A 114 6.07 -6.00 -7.76
CA ILE A 114 5.63 -6.05 -9.15
C ILE A 114 4.19 -6.56 -9.16
N SER A 115 3.27 -5.83 -9.79
CA SER A 115 1.89 -6.25 -9.93
C SER A 115 1.44 -6.30 -11.39
N HIS A 116 0.52 -7.23 -11.65
CA HIS A 116 -0.26 -7.29 -12.87
C HIS A 116 -1.72 -7.47 -12.49
N GLU A 117 -2.56 -6.58 -12.99
CA GLU A 117 -3.91 -6.40 -12.49
C GLU A 117 -4.91 -6.20 -13.64
N PHE A 118 -6.14 -6.65 -13.41
CA PHE A 118 -7.25 -6.67 -14.36
C PHE A 118 -8.37 -5.76 -13.84
N VAL A 119 -8.75 -4.80 -14.66
CA VAL A 119 -9.69 -3.73 -14.30
C VAL A 119 -11.09 -4.08 -14.80
N THR A 120 -12.09 -4.01 -13.92
CA THR A 120 -13.50 -4.28 -14.23
C THR A 120 -14.36 -3.07 -13.92
N GLY A 121 -15.19 -2.64 -14.87
CA GLY A 121 -16.16 -1.55 -14.69
C GLY A 121 -15.61 -0.14 -14.96
N ASN A 122 -14.35 -0.01 -15.37
CA ASN A 122 -13.76 1.28 -15.72
C ASN A 122 -14.30 1.80 -17.06
N GLN A 123 -14.64 3.08 -17.12
CA GLN A 123 -15.19 3.74 -18.30
C GLN A 123 -14.12 4.32 -19.24
N ASN A 124 -12.86 4.37 -18.81
CA ASN A 124 -11.76 5.00 -19.55
C ASN A 124 -11.00 4.05 -20.51
N GLY A 125 -11.51 2.83 -20.69
CA GLY A 125 -10.95 1.84 -21.63
C GLY A 125 -9.67 1.14 -21.15
N ILE A 126 -9.26 1.33 -19.90
CA ILE A 126 -8.15 0.58 -19.29
C ILE A 126 -8.69 -0.77 -18.80
N THR A 127 -8.10 -1.85 -19.29
CA THR A 127 -8.49 -3.24 -18.96
C THR A 127 -7.46 -3.95 -18.11
N GLU A 128 -6.19 -3.56 -18.20
CA GLU A 128 -5.11 -4.12 -17.39
C GLU A 128 -4.13 -3.02 -17.00
N VAL A 129 -3.44 -3.23 -15.88
CA VAL A 129 -2.33 -2.39 -15.45
C VAL A 129 -1.17 -3.29 -15.04
N LYS A 130 0.04 -2.83 -15.33
CA LYS A 130 1.28 -3.39 -14.78
C LYS A 130 1.94 -2.33 -13.94
N SER A 131 2.38 -2.67 -12.73
CA SER A 131 3.01 -1.72 -11.84
C SER A 131 4.30 -2.26 -11.26
N ILE A 132 5.28 -1.39 -11.06
CA ILE A 132 6.51 -1.67 -10.33
C ILE A 132 6.66 -0.60 -9.26
N GLY A 133 6.60 -1.01 -7.99
CA GLY A 133 7.01 -0.20 -6.85
C GLY A 133 8.41 -0.62 -6.43
N GLU A 134 9.37 0.31 -6.35
CA GLU A 134 10.74 0.05 -5.93
C GLU A 134 11.08 0.88 -4.70
N ILE A 135 11.54 0.22 -3.63
CA ILE A 135 12.13 0.88 -2.47
C ILE A 135 13.58 1.26 -2.83
N LEU A 136 13.88 2.55 -2.75
CA LEU A 136 15.20 3.10 -2.99
C LEU A 136 16.07 3.06 -1.72
N PRO A 137 17.41 3.15 -1.83
CA PRO A 137 18.31 3.10 -0.68
C PRO A 137 18.10 4.20 0.36
N ASP A 138 17.50 5.32 -0.02
CA ASP A 138 17.15 6.43 0.87
C ASP A 138 15.82 6.22 1.61
N GLY A 139 15.15 5.08 1.40
CA GLY A 139 13.87 4.73 2.01
C GLY A 139 12.64 5.26 1.27
N THR A 140 12.82 6.04 0.21
CA THR A 140 11.71 6.47 -0.66
C THR A 140 11.22 5.31 -1.52
N MET A 141 9.96 5.37 -1.97
CA MET A 141 9.40 4.38 -2.89
C MET A 141 9.07 5.04 -4.23
N ARG A 142 9.56 4.47 -5.32
CA ARG A 142 9.22 4.89 -6.68
C ARG A 142 8.22 3.93 -7.29
N GLY A 143 7.09 4.44 -7.77
CA GLY A 143 6.10 3.68 -8.51
C GLY A 143 6.12 4.05 -10.00
N THR A 144 6.02 3.06 -10.87
CA THR A 144 5.70 3.25 -12.29
C THR A 144 4.62 2.28 -12.72
N THR A 145 3.78 2.72 -13.66
CA THR A 145 2.69 1.89 -14.18
C THR A 145 2.62 1.96 -15.71
N GLN A 146 2.07 0.90 -16.31
CA GLN A 146 1.64 0.87 -17.71
C GLN A 146 0.19 0.41 -17.77
N TYR A 147 -0.58 0.98 -18.70
CA TYR A 147 -1.99 0.66 -18.88
C TYR A 147 -2.21 -0.03 -20.21
N LEU A 148 -2.93 -1.15 -20.20
CA LEU A 148 -3.53 -1.68 -21.41
C LEU A 148 -4.81 -0.89 -21.66
N LYS A 149 -4.72 0.12 -22.53
CA LYS A 149 -5.81 1.03 -22.86
C LYS A 149 -6.23 0.80 -24.31
N ASN A 150 -7.49 0.43 -24.51
CA ASN A 150 -8.04 0.14 -25.85
C ASN A 150 -7.21 -0.88 -26.66
N GLY A 151 -6.62 -1.86 -25.98
CA GLY A 151 -5.81 -2.92 -26.61
C GLY A 151 -4.33 -2.59 -26.82
N GLU A 152 -3.88 -1.39 -26.45
CA GLU A 152 -2.48 -0.98 -26.55
C GLU A 152 -1.88 -0.65 -25.18
N TRP A 153 -0.62 -1.05 -24.96
CA TRP A 153 0.11 -0.68 -23.76
C TRP A 153 0.63 0.75 -23.90
N VAL A 154 0.26 1.59 -22.95
CA VAL A 154 0.70 2.99 -22.86
C VAL A 154 1.31 3.25 -21.48
N ASP A 155 2.20 4.23 -21.39
CA ASP A 155 2.74 4.66 -20.10
C ASP A 155 1.64 5.24 -19.21
N GLY A 156 1.65 4.81 -17.94
CA GLY A 156 0.71 5.26 -16.92
C GLY A 156 1.31 6.28 -15.97
N HIS A 157 0.85 6.26 -14.73
CA HIS A 157 1.38 7.10 -13.66
C HIS A 157 2.81 6.74 -13.27
N GLN A 158 3.54 7.77 -12.84
CA GLN A 158 4.76 7.66 -12.05
C GLN A 158 4.54 8.34 -10.71
N ALA A 159 5.10 7.76 -9.65
CA ALA A 159 4.96 8.27 -8.30
C ALA A 159 6.27 8.18 -7.53
N THR A 160 6.47 9.13 -6.61
CA THR A 160 7.49 9.04 -5.56
C THR A 160 6.80 9.23 -4.23
N TYR A 161 6.93 8.24 -3.34
CA TYR A 161 6.34 8.22 -2.02
C TYR A 161 7.40 8.33 -0.94
N VAL A 162 7.05 9.06 0.11
CA VAL A 162 7.80 9.14 1.37
C VAL A 162 6.88 8.74 2.51
N GLU A 163 7.44 8.15 3.57
CA GLU A 163 6.68 7.91 4.80
C GLU A 163 6.33 9.26 5.44
N ASP A 164 5.05 9.47 5.73
CA ASP A 164 4.53 10.67 6.39
C ASP A 164 3.46 10.27 7.40
N SER A 165 3.86 10.20 8.67
CA SER A 165 2.96 9.78 9.75
C SER A 165 1.86 10.80 10.08
N ASN A 166 1.93 12.02 9.54
CA ASN A 166 0.91 13.06 9.74
C ASN A 166 -0.08 13.14 8.58
N ALA A 167 0.20 12.46 7.47
CA ALA A 167 -0.75 12.36 6.38
C ALA A 167 -1.94 11.46 6.78
N GLU A 168 -3.13 11.79 6.28
CA GLU A 168 -4.35 11.05 6.58
C GLU A 168 -5.06 10.67 5.28
N VAL A 169 -5.65 9.48 5.28
CA VAL A 169 -6.52 9.04 4.18
C VAL A 169 -7.91 9.63 4.40
N VAL A 170 -8.44 10.30 3.38
CA VAL A 170 -9.75 10.96 3.43
C VAL A 170 -10.70 10.35 2.40
N PHE A 171 -11.89 9.94 2.84
CA PHE A 171 -13.01 9.60 1.96
C PHE A 171 -14.10 10.65 2.11
N LYS A 172 -14.61 11.16 0.98
CA LYS A 172 -15.66 12.19 0.92
C LYS A 172 -16.97 11.63 0.38
#